data_AF-A0A520IBA6-F1
#
_entry.id   AF-A0A520IBA6-F1
#
_cell.length_a   1.000
_cell.length_b   1.000
_cell.length_c   1.000
_cell.angle_alpha   90.00
_cell.angle_beta   90.00
_cell.angle_gamma   90.00
#
_symmetry.space_group_name_H-M   'P 1'
#
loop_
_entity.id
_entity.type
_entity.pdbx_description
1 polymer ?
#
loop_
_entity_poly.entity_id
_entity_poly.type
_entity_poly.pdbx_seq_one_letter_code
_entity_poly.pdbx_strand_id
1 'polypeptide(L)'
;MQRLEAMYGPLPTDPGEQNSLWYKLYRGNNAEVSVIKSHKDFLLARDMASITFLYIFITALPMLFFGNSPYNYYYFIALIIEYVFIVIVAQNHGKRFVTNVLAVESAK
;
A
#
# COMPACT_ATOMS: atom_id res chain seq x y z
N MET A 1 7.77 -12.61 16.44
CA MET A 1 6.47 -13.24 16.74
C MET A 1 6.39 -13.75 18.17
N GLN A 2 7.28 -14.64 18.62
CA GLN A 2 7.24 -15.19 19.99
C GLN A 2 7.11 -14.14 21.12
N ARG A 3 7.81 -13.00 21.03
CA ARG A 3 7.64 -11.89 21.99
C ARG A 3 6.26 -11.24 21.96
N LEU A 4 5.69 -11.04 20.77
CA LEU A 4 4.35 -10.50 20.64
C LEU A 4 3.32 -11.46 21.24
N GLU A 5 3.50 -12.76 21.02
CA GLU A 5 2.66 -13.78 21.64
C GLU A 5 2.80 -13.81 23.16
N ALA A 6 4.02 -13.62 23.69
CA ALA A 6 4.23 -13.49 25.13
C ALA A 6 3.54 -12.25 25.73
N MET A 7 3.44 -11.15 24.97
CA MET A 7 2.82 -9.90 25.44
C MET A 7 1.30 -9.88 25.29
N TYR A 8 0.78 -10.46 24.21
CA TYR A 8 -0.63 -10.32 23.81
C TYR A 8 -1.40 -11.65 23.80
N GLY A 9 -0.76 -12.77 24.14
CA GLY A 9 -1.33 -14.10 24.01
C GLY A 9 -1.24 -14.62 22.56
N PRO A 10 -1.91 -15.74 22.24
CA PRO A 10 -1.89 -16.30 20.90
C PRO A 10 -2.40 -15.28 19.87
N LEU A 11 -1.66 -15.11 18.78
CA LEU A 11 -2.05 -14.17 17.73
C LEU A 11 -3.30 -14.66 17.00
N PRO A 12 -4.26 -13.77 16.69
CA PRO A 12 -5.49 -14.16 16.01
C PRO A 12 -5.20 -14.67 14.60
N THR A 13 -6.01 -15.60 14.12
CA THR A 13 -5.98 -16.13 12.74
C THR A 13 -7.06 -15.53 11.85
N ASP A 14 -8.14 -15.01 12.46
CA ASP A 14 -9.19 -14.29 11.74
C ASP A 14 -8.65 -12.95 11.21
N PRO A 15 -8.85 -12.62 9.92
CA PRO A 15 -8.35 -11.36 9.33
C PRO A 15 -8.91 -10.10 10.01
N GLY A 16 -10.15 -10.13 10.48
CA GLY A 16 -10.77 -8.99 11.17
C GLY A 16 -10.14 -8.75 12.52
N GLU A 17 -9.95 -9.81 13.30
CA GLU A 17 -9.26 -9.76 14.59
C GLU A 17 -7.78 -9.36 14.44
N GLN A 18 -7.08 -9.86 13.42
CA GLN A 18 -5.71 -9.44 13.10
C GLN A 18 -5.62 -7.95 12.82
N ASN A 19 -6.54 -7.41 12.00
CA ASN A 19 -6.55 -5.99 11.69
C ASN A 19 -6.89 -5.13 12.93
N SER A 20 -7.83 -5.58 13.76
CA SER A 20 -8.18 -4.91 15.02
C SER A 20 -6.99 -4.83 15.99
N LEU A 21 -6.32 -5.97 16.21
CA LEU A 21 -5.12 -6.04 17.04
C LEU A 21 -4.02 -5.15 16.46
N TRP A 22 -3.71 -5.30 15.18
CA TRP A 22 -2.68 -4.50 14.52
C TRP A 22 -2.95 -2.99 14.62
N TYR A 23 -4.21 -2.56 14.44
CA TYR A 23 -4.58 -1.16 14.56
C TYR A 23 -4.37 -0.62 15.99
N LYS A 24 -4.68 -1.43 17.01
CA LYS A 24 -4.38 -1.11 18.42
C LYS A 24 -2.87 -0.93 18.63
N LEU A 25 -2.04 -1.81 18.07
CA LEU A 25 -0.57 -1.69 18.17
C LEU A 25 -0.05 -0.44 17.44
N TYR A 26 -0.57 -0.17 16.23
CA TYR A 26 -0.22 1.03 15.47
C TYR A 26 -0.53 2.31 16.25
N ARG A 27 -1.71 2.40 16.89
CA ARG A 27 -2.10 3.57 17.69
C ARG A 27 -1.10 3.86 18.82
N GLY A 28 -0.51 2.83 19.43
CA GLY A 28 0.52 2.97 20.46
C GLY A 28 1.93 3.28 19.94
N ASN A 29 2.17 3.19 18.63
CA ASN A 29 3.47 3.36 17.99
C ASN A 29 3.46 4.42 16.87
N ASN A 30 2.39 5.19 16.72
CA ASN A 30 2.22 6.10 15.59
C ASN A 30 3.20 7.29 15.58
N ALA A 31 3.85 7.58 16.71
CA ALA A 31 4.86 8.62 16.86
C ALA A 31 6.27 8.15 16.47
N GLU A 32 6.47 6.84 16.28
CA GLU A 32 7.77 6.26 15.96
C GLU A 32 8.18 6.61 14.53
N VAL A 33 9.41 7.08 14.36
CA VAL A 33 9.90 7.62 13.08
C VAL A 33 9.81 6.59 11.94
N SER A 34 10.12 5.32 12.24
CA SER A 34 10.02 4.20 11.29
C SER A 34 8.57 3.91 10.86
N VAL A 35 7.62 4.08 11.79
CA VAL A 35 6.18 3.91 11.54
C VAL A 35 5.64 5.07 10.73
N ILE A 36 5.96 6.32 11.10
CA ILE A 36 5.54 7.52 10.37
C ILE A 36 6.02 7.47 8.92
N LYS A 37 7.31 7.16 8.71
CA LYS A 37 7.88 7.10 7.36
C LYS A 37 7.18 6.04 6.51
N SER A 38 7.09 4.81 7.02
CA SER A 38 6.45 3.71 6.28
C SER A 38 4.97 3.95 6.02
N HIS A 39 4.25 4.61 6.93
CA HIS A 39 2.87 5.03 6.71
C HIS A 39 2.75 6.06 5.58
N LYS A 40 3.60 7.09 5.57
CA LYS A 40 3.64 8.10 4.49
C LYS A 40 3.95 7.47 3.14
N ASP A 41 4.95 6.60 3.08
CA ASP A 41 5.33 5.92 1.85
C ASP A 41 4.18 5.05 1.30
N PHE A 42 3.47 4.35 2.20
CA PHE A 42 2.28 3.57 1.84
C PHE A 42 1.15 4.45 1.30
N LEU A 43 0.84 5.56 1.98
CA LEU A 43 -0.20 6.49 1.52
C LEU A 43 0.13 7.08 0.15
N LEU A 44 1.38 7.53 -0.04
CA LEU A 44 1.85 8.07 -1.31
C LEU A 44 1.70 7.05 -2.45
N ALA A 45 2.18 5.83 -2.26
CA ALA A 45 2.11 4.79 -3.28
C ALA A 45 0.67 4.40 -3.63
N ARG A 46 -0.22 4.33 -2.62
CA ARG A 46 -1.66 4.07 -2.83
C ARG A 46 -2.34 5.20 -3.60
N ASP A 47 -2.04 6.45 -3.25
CA ASP A 47 -2.64 7.61 -3.91
C ASP A 47 -2.13 7.73 -5.35
N MET A 48 -0.84 7.46 -5.59
CA MET A 48 -0.29 7.32 -6.95
C MET A 48 -1.00 6.22 -7.75
N ALA A 49 -1.21 5.04 -7.16
CA ALA A 49 -1.93 3.95 -7.85
C ALA A 49 -3.35 4.38 -8.25
N SER A 50 -4.04 5.09 -7.35
CA SER A 50 -5.39 5.61 -7.59
C SER A 50 -5.41 6.66 -8.70
N ILE A 51 -4.44 7.58 -8.71
CA ILE A 51 -4.31 8.61 -9.76
C ILE A 51 -3.99 7.96 -11.11
N THR A 52 -3.02 7.03 -11.18
CA THR A 52 -2.69 6.33 -12.42
C THR A 52 -3.88 5.51 -12.93
N PHE A 53 -4.62 4.85 -12.03
CA PHE A 53 -5.87 4.18 -12.38
C PHE A 53 -6.88 5.14 -13.00
N LEU A 54 -7.12 6.30 -12.38
CA LEU A 54 -8.03 7.32 -12.91
C LEU A 54 -7.56 7.86 -14.27
N TYR A 55 -6.25 8.04 -14.47
CA TYR A 55 -5.71 8.46 -15.76
C TYR A 55 -6.03 7.48 -16.88
N ILE A 56 -6.04 6.17 -16.62
CA ILE A 56 -6.45 5.18 -17.63
C ILE A 56 -7.85 5.50 -18.16
N PHE A 57 -8.81 5.83 -17.28
CA PHE A 57 -10.19 6.12 -17.70
C PHE A 57 -10.38 7.52 -18.28
N ILE A 58 -9.70 8.52 -17.72
CA ILE A 58 -9.93 9.93 -18.08
C ILE A 58 -9.11 10.34 -19.31
N THR A 59 -7.93 9.75 -19.53
CA THR A 59 -7.05 10.10 -20.66
C THR A 59 -6.89 8.94 -21.63
N ALA A 60 -6.43 7.78 -21.17
CA ALA A 60 -6.01 6.71 -22.07
C ALA A 60 -7.18 6.11 -22.86
N LEU A 61 -8.31 5.83 -22.20
CA LEU A 61 -9.51 5.31 -22.87
C LEU A 61 -10.08 6.30 -23.91
N PRO A 62 -10.34 7.58 -23.59
CA PRO A 62 -10.77 8.54 -24.61
C PRO A 62 -9.80 8.66 -25.78
N MET A 63 -8.48 8.65 -25.54
CA MET A 63 -7.49 8.68 -26.62
C MET A 63 -7.57 7.45 -27.53
N LEU A 64 -7.88 6.27 -26.99
CA LEU A 64 -8.07 5.06 -27.79
C LEU A 64 -9.34 5.10 -28.66
N PHE A 65 -10.43 5.69 -28.17
CA PHE A 65 -11.71 5.72 -28.90
C PHE A 65 -11.84 6.91 -29.86
N PHE A 66 -11.31 8.08 -29.48
CA PHE A 66 -11.50 9.32 -30.22
C PHE A 66 -10.23 9.81 -30.93
N GLY A 67 -9.06 9.26 -30.58
CA GLY A 67 -7.80 9.65 -31.18
C GLY A 67 -7.44 8.81 -32.40
N ASN A 68 -6.81 9.45 -33.40
CA ASN A 68 -6.44 8.81 -34.66
C ASN A 68 -4.94 8.44 -34.75
N SER A 69 -4.19 8.58 -33.65
CA SER A 69 -2.75 8.35 -33.65
C SER A 69 -2.40 6.94 -33.18
N PRO A 70 -1.50 6.21 -33.86
CA PRO A 70 -1.02 4.92 -33.39
C PRO A 70 -0.27 5.02 -32.04
N TYR A 71 0.22 6.21 -31.69
CA TYR A 71 0.87 6.46 -30.39
C TYR A 71 -0.05 6.25 -29.18
N ASN A 72 -1.37 6.31 -29.37
CA ASN A 72 -2.35 6.13 -28.31
C ASN A 72 -2.29 4.71 -27.71
N TYR A 73 -2.02 3.69 -28.53
CA TYR A 73 -1.86 2.31 -28.06
C TYR A 73 -0.61 2.15 -27.19
N TYR A 74 0.52 2.75 -27.61
CA TYR A 74 1.75 2.71 -26.83
C TYR A 74 1.60 3.45 -25.49
N TYR A 75 0.93 4.60 -25.50
CA TYR A 75 0.61 5.35 -24.27
C TYR A 75 -0.27 4.55 -23.32
N PHE A 76 -1.33 3.91 -23.83
CA PHE A 76 -2.19 3.05 -23.02
C PHE A 76 -1.41 1.89 -22.39
N ILE A 77 -0.61 1.16 -23.17
CA ILE A 77 0.21 0.05 -22.66
C ILE A 77 1.21 0.55 -21.60
N ALA A 78 1.86 1.69 -21.84
CA ALA A 78 2.79 2.28 -20.88
C ALA A 78 2.10 2.60 -19.55
N LEU A 79 0.90 3.18 -19.57
CA LEU A 79 0.12 3.45 -18.37
C LEU A 79 -0.32 2.18 -17.62
N ILE A 80 -0.69 1.11 -18.33
CA ILE A 80 -1.00 -0.17 -17.69
C ILE A 80 0.23 -0.72 -16.97
N ILE A 81 1.39 -0.69 -17.63
CA ILE A 81 2.65 -1.14 -17.05
C ILE A 81 3.00 -0.30 -15.82
N GLU A 82 2.93 1.04 -15.92
CA GLU A 82 3.16 1.95 -14.81
C GLU A 82 2.23 1.66 -13.63
N TYR A 83 0.93 1.48 -13.88
CA TYR A 83 -0.04 1.14 -12.86
C TYR A 83 0.34 -0.15 -12.11
N VAL A 84 0.70 -1.21 -12.85
CA VAL A 84 1.13 -2.48 -12.24
C VAL A 84 2.36 -2.30 -11.35
N PHE A 85 3.37 -1.55 -11.80
CA PHE A 85 4.53 -1.23 -10.98
C PHE A 85 4.16 -0.48 -9.71
N ILE A 86 3.33 0.56 -9.80
CA ILE A 86 2.90 1.35 -8.65
C ILE A 86 2.07 0.51 -7.66
N VAL A 87 1.21 -0.38 -8.14
CA VAL A 87 0.44 -1.30 -7.28
C VAL A 87 1.37 -2.23 -6.51
N ILE A 88 2.41 -2.78 -7.15
CA ILE A 88 3.41 -3.62 -6.47
C ILE A 88 4.15 -2.80 -5.40
N VAL A 89 4.54 -1.57 -5.73
CA VAL A 89 5.17 -0.64 -4.79
C VAL A 89 4.26 -0.36 -3.59
N ALA A 90 2.96 -0.09 -3.81
CA ALA A 90 1.98 0.15 -2.77
C ALA A 90 1.81 -1.07 -1.84
N GLN A 91 1.73 -2.28 -2.41
CA GLN A 91 1.66 -3.52 -1.62
C GLN A 91 2.92 -3.72 -0.77
N ASN A 92 4.10 -3.45 -1.32
CA ASN A 92 5.36 -3.59 -0.60
C ASN A 92 5.49 -2.57 0.54
N HIS A 93 5.10 -1.31 0.31
CA HIS A 93 5.07 -0.31 1.37
C HIS A 93 4.02 -0.63 2.44
N GLY A 94 2.86 -1.17 2.06
CA GLY A 94 1.84 -1.63 3.00
C GLY A 94 2.36 -2.75 3.91
N LYS A 95 3.00 -3.78 3.34
CA LYS A 95 3.67 -4.84 4.12
C LYS A 95 4.72 -4.26 5.06
N ARG A 96 5.57 -3.36 4.55
CA ARG A 96 6.64 -2.73 5.35
C ARG A 96 6.08 -1.90 6.51
N PHE A 97 4.99 -1.18 6.29
CA PHE A 97 4.29 -0.43 7.33
C PHE A 97 3.77 -1.36 8.42
N VAL A 98 3.10 -2.46 8.06
CA VAL A 98 2.63 -3.46 9.02
C VAL A 98 3.80 -4.04 9.82
N THR A 99 4.86 -4.48 9.14
CA THR A 99 6.02 -5.08 9.81
C THR A 99 6.77 -4.11 10.70
N ASN A 100 6.84 -2.82 10.34
CA ASN A 100 7.51 -1.82 11.17
C ASN A 100 6.77 -1.61 12.49
N VAL A 101 5.43 -1.55 12.46
CA VAL A 101 4.61 -1.47 13.68
C VAL A 101 4.89 -2.68 14.59
N LEU A 102 4.88 -3.89 14.02
CA LEU A 102 5.13 -5.12 14.78
C LEU A 102 6.56 -5.19 15.32
N ALA A 103 7.55 -4.75 14.54
CA ALA A 103 8.96 -4.76 14.92
C ALA A 103 9.21 -3.83 16.10
N VAL A 104 8.73 -2.58 16.03
CA VAL A 104 8.80 -1.61 17.12
C VAL A 104 8.15 -2.16 18.37
N GLU A 105 6.93 -2.70 18.24
CA GLU A 105 6.21 -3.22 19.40
C GLU A 105 6.90 -4.41 20.05
N SER A 106 7.53 -5.29 19.26
CA SER A 106 8.29 -6.44 19.77
C SER A 106 9.66 -6.08 20.37
N ALA A 107 10.14 -4.87 20.12
CA ALA A 107 11.41 -4.35 20.60
C ALA A 107 11.28 -3.60 21.93
N LYS A 108 10.06 -3.28 22.35
CA LYS A 108 9.74 -2.85 23.71
C LYS A 108 9.95 -4.01 24.69
#